data_AF-I2B8E5-F1
#
_entry.id   AF-I2B8E5-F1
#
_cell.length_a   1.000
_cell.length_b   1.000
_cell.length_c   1.000
_cell.angle_alpha   90.00
_cell.angle_beta   90.00
_cell.angle_gamma   90.00
#
_symmetry.space_group_name_H-M   'P 1'
#
loop_
_entity.id
_entity.type
_entity.pdbx_description
1 polymer ?
#
loop_
_entity_poly.entity_id
_entity_poly.type
_entity_poly.pdbx_seq_one_letter_code
_entity_poly.pdbx_strand_id
1 'polypeptide(L)' 'MINILFALFSILAGIHLAEIAYALLLTIEYVMIGSFNFELTSAWHYLKIGAGGGGIMGIGIALLRYFGVKGF' A
#
# COMPACT_ATOMS: atom_id res chain seq x y z
N MET A 1 20.72 8.43 10.15
CA MET A 1 20.03 7.19 10.54
C MET A 1 18.52 7.25 10.22
N ILE A 2 18.13 7.84 9.07
CA ILE A 2 16.73 8.26 8.81
C ILE A 2 16.03 7.55 7.63
N ASN A 3 16.72 6.65 6.90
CA ASN A 3 16.18 6.11 5.64
C ASN A 3 15.42 4.77 5.77
N ILE A 4 15.85 3.86 6.65
CA ILE A 4 15.23 2.53 6.75
C ILE A 4 13.87 2.60 7.44
N LEU A 5 13.78 3.38 8.52
CA LEU A 5 12.52 3.56 9.26
C LEU A 5 11.44 4.19 8.37
N PHE A 6 11.82 5.15 7.53
CA PHE A 6 10.91 5.79 6.60
C PHE A 6 10.43 4.83 5.49
N ALA A 7 11.34 4.02 4.94
CA ALA A 7 10.96 2.98 3.99
C ALA A 7 9.99 1.96 4.61
N LEU A 8 10.21 1.56 5.87
CA LEU A 8 9.29 0.68 6.59
C LEU A 8 7.91 1.30 6.80
N PHE A 9 7.85 2.57 7.22
CA PHE A 9 6.57 3.29 7.35
C PHE A 9 5.84 3.43 6.01
N SER A 10 6.58 3.64 4.91
CA SER A 10 6.00 3.72 3.57
C SER A 10 5.42 2.38 3.11
N ILE A 11 6.10 1.26 3.39
CA ILE A 11 5.59 -0.09 3.13
C ILE A 11 4.33 -0.35 3.96
N LEU A 12 4.36 -0.05 5.26
CA LEU A 12 3.20 -0.22 6.15
C LEU A 12 2.00 0.61 5.68
N ALA A 13 2.23 1.85 5.27
CA ALA A 13 1.19 2.72 4.72
C ALA A 13 0.62 2.16 3.41
N GLY A 14 1.47 1.63 2.53
CA GLY A 14 1.04 0.98 1.29
C GLY A 14 0.19 -0.26 1.53
N ILE A 15 0.56 -1.09 2.53
CA ILE A 15 -0.23 -2.25 2.95
C ILE A 15 -1.60 -1.83 3.48
N HIS A 16 -1.65 -0.85 4.40
CA HIS A 16 -2.92 -0.33 4.94
C HIS A 16 -3.84 0.22 3.84
N LEU A 17 -3.28 0.98 2.90
CA LEU A 17 -4.05 1.51 1.76
C LEU A 17 -4.63 0.39 0.89
N ALA A 18 -3.87 -0.67 0.64
CA ALA A 18 -4.34 -1.82 -0.13
C ALA A 18 -5.48 -2.58 0.58
N GLU A 19 -5.39 -2.74 1.90
CA GLU A 19 -6.46 -3.37 2.68
C GLU A 19 -7.75 -2.55 2.66
N ILE A 20 -7.65 -1.22 2.85
CA ILE A 20 -8.81 -0.31 2.79
C ILE A 20 -9.43 -0.34 1.38
N ALA A 21 -8.61 -0.28 0.34
CA ALA A 21 -9.08 -0.35 -1.04
C ALA A 21 -9.81 -1.67 -1.34
N TYR A 22 -9.28 -2.80 -0.87
CA TYR A 22 -9.91 -4.09 -1.05
C TYR A 22 -11.23 -4.22 -0.27
N ALA A 23 -11.27 -3.71 0.97
CA ALA A 23 -12.50 -3.66 1.77
C ALA A 23 -13.59 -2.80 1.10
N LEU A 24 -13.22 -1.67 0.51
CA LEU A 24 -14.13 -0.85 -0.29
C LEU A 24 -14.63 -1.60 -1.53
N LEU A 25 -13.74 -2.32 -2.23
CA LEU A 25 -14.10 -3.13 -3.39
C LEU A 25 -15.15 -4.19 -3.04
N LEU A 26 -14.94 -4.91 -1.93
CA LEU A 26 -15.88 -5.90 -1.42
C LEU A 26 -17.22 -5.28 -1.01
N THR A 27 -17.20 -4.07 -0.45
CA THR A 27 -18.42 -3.34 -0.10
C THR A 27 -19.22 -2.98 -1.36
N ILE A 28 -18.52 -2.52 -2.42
CA ILE A 28 -19.15 -2.21 -3.71
C ILE A 28 -19.74 -3.48 -4.34
N GLU A 29 -18.98 -4.59 -4.34
CA GLU A 29 -19.45 -5.88 -4.87
C GLU A 29 -20.72 -6.34 -4.14
N TYR A 30 -20.74 -6.24 -2.81
CA TYR A 30 -21.91 -6.54 -2.00
C TYR A 30 -23.12 -5.69 -2.37
N VAL A 31 -22.95 -4.38 -2.57
CA VAL A 31 -24.03 -3.47 -2.97
C VAL A 31 -24.55 -3.81 -4.38
N MET A 32 -23.67 -4.22 -5.30
CA MET A 32 -24.04 -4.49 -6.69
C MET A 32 -24.67 -5.87 -6.91
N ILE A 33 -24.14 -6.90 -6.26
CA ILE A 33 -24.46 -8.31 -6.53
C ILE A 33 -25.29 -8.92 -5.38
N GLY A 34 -25.28 -8.31 -4.19
CA GLY A 34 -25.97 -8.81 -3.00
C GLY A 34 -25.25 -9.98 -2.31
N SER A 35 -24.07 -10.36 -2.78
CA SER A 35 -23.24 -11.42 -2.23
C SER A 35 -21.84 -10.91 -1.87
N PHE A 36 -21.20 -11.58 -0.92
CA PHE A 36 -19.87 -11.25 -0.44
C PHE A 36 -18.92 -12.40 -0.75
N ASN A 37 -18.01 -12.20 -1.70
CA ASN A 37 -17.00 -13.19 -2.07
C ASN A 37 -15.62 -12.72 -1.60
N PHE A 38 -15.30 -12.99 -0.35
CA PHE A 38 -13.95 -12.77 0.14
C PHE A 38 -13.02 -13.89 -0.30
N GLU A 39 -12.04 -13.54 -1.12
CA GLU A 39 -10.99 -14.46 -1.54
C GLU A 39 -9.65 -14.09 -0.92
N LEU A 40 -9.09 -15.01 -0.13
CA LEU A 40 -7.80 -14.80 0.55
C LEU A 40 -6.65 -14.62 -0.46
N THR A 41 -6.72 -15.30 -1.60
CA THR A 41 -5.75 -15.16 -2.70
C THR A 41 -5.73 -13.73 -3.24
N SER A 42 -6.90 -13.13 -3.42
CA SER A 42 -7.07 -11.75 -3.86
C SER A 42 -6.56 -10.77 -2.81
N ALA A 43 -6.92 -10.97 -1.53
CA ALA A 43 -6.38 -10.18 -0.43
C ALA A 43 -4.84 -10.20 -0.38
N TRP A 44 -4.24 -11.40 -0.54
CA TRP A 44 -2.79 -11.56 -0.57
C TRP A 44 -2.14 -10.89 -1.79
N HIS A 45 -2.81 -10.92 -2.94
CA HIS A 45 -2.37 -10.23 -4.14
C HIS A 45 -2.32 -8.71 -3.93
N TYR A 46 -3.41 -8.12 -3.41
CA TYR A 46 -3.46 -6.69 -3.12
C TYR A 46 -2.47 -6.28 -2.05
N LEU A 47 -2.25 -7.11 -1.02
CA LEU A 47 -1.25 -6.86 0.02
C LEU A 47 0.17 -6.81 -0.57
N LYS A 48 0.51 -7.71 -1.49
CA LYS A 48 1.80 -7.67 -2.21
C LYS A 48 1.95 -6.41 -3.06
N ILE A 49 0.89 -5.99 -3.74
CA ILE A 49 0.90 -4.75 -4.53
C ILE A 49 1.09 -3.54 -3.62
N GLY A 50 0.37 -3.47 -2.50
CA GLY A 50 0.47 -2.40 -1.51
C GLY A 50 1.87 -2.32 -0.90
N ALA A 51 2.44 -3.45 -0.50
CA ALA A 51 3.81 -3.52 0.00
C ALA A 51 4.85 -3.10 -1.06
N GLY A 52 4.68 -3.56 -2.30
CA GLY A 52 5.55 -3.19 -3.42
C GLY A 52 5.50 -1.70 -3.74
N GLY A 53 4.30 -1.15 -3.88
CA GLY A 53 4.08 0.29 -4.14
C GLY A 53 4.59 1.17 -3.00
N GLY A 54 4.29 0.80 -1.75
CA GLY A 54 4.81 1.47 -0.56
C GLY A 54 6.33 1.40 -0.47
N GLY A 55 6.94 0.28 -0.85
CA GLY A 55 8.40 0.12 -0.90
C GLY A 55 9.05 1.02 -1.96
N ILE A 56 8.52 1.05 -3.17
CA ILE A 56 9.03 1.89 -4.26
C ILE A 56 8.96 3.38 -3.87
N MET A 57 7.83 3.83 -3.30
CA MET A 57 7.70 5.20 -2.79
C MET A 57 8.70 5.50 -1.67
N GLY A 58 8.84 4.59 -0.70
CA GLY A 58 9.74 4.78 0.44
C GLY A 58 11.20 4.90 0.01
N ILE A 59 11.62 4.06 -0.93
CA ILE A 59 12.97 4.11 -1.53
C ILE A 59 13.13 5.39 -2.37
N GLY A 60 12.13 5.76 -3.19
CA GLY A 60 12.16 6.97 -4.00
C GLY A 60 12.35 8.23 -3.16
N ILE A 61 11.61 8.36 -2.06
CA ILE A 61 11.73 9.49 -1.13
C ILE A 61 13.10 9.49 -0.44
N ALA A 62 13.58 8.31 -0.01
CA ALA A 62 14.91 8.18 0.60
C ALA A 62 16.04 8.61 -0.35
N LEU A 63 15.92 8.29 -1.65
CA LEU A 63 16.85 8.73 -2.69
C LEU A 63 16.77 10.24 -2.94
N LEU A 64 15.57 10.81 -3.08
CA LEU A 64 15.38 12.26 -3.28
C LEU A 64 15.98 13.07 -2.12
N ARG A 65 15.79 12.60 -0.88
CA ARG A 65 16.42 13.20 0.30
C ARG A 65 17.94 13.07 0.28
N TYR A 66 18.47 11.92 -0.16
CA TYR A 66 19.91 11.73 -0.30
C TYR A 66 20.53 12.74 -1.29
N PHE A 67 19.84 13.05 -2.38
CA PHE A 67 20.26 14.08 -3.35
C PHE A 67 19.95 15.52 -2.91
N GLY A 68 19.42 15.74 -1.70
CA GLY A 68 19.18 17.08 -1.15
C GLY A 68 17.99 17.82 -1.77
N VAL A 69 17.07 17.11 -2.43
CA VAL A 69 15.84 17.71 -2.96
C VAL A 69 14.95 18.13 -1.79
N LYS A 70 14.83 19.45 -1.57
CA LYS A 70 14.01 20.02 -0.48
C LYS A 70 12.52 19.93 -0.85
N GLY A 71 11.71 19.37 0.04
CA GLY A 71 10.25 19.26 -0.12
C GLY A 71 9.68 17.84 -0.03
N PHE A 72 10.54 16.81 0.08
CA PHE A 72 10.18 15.41 0.31
C PHE A 72 10.85 14.85 1.54
#